data_AF-A0A2J7RJG2-F1
#
_entry.id   AF-A0A2J7RJG2-F1
#
_cell.length_a   1.000
_cell.length_b   1.000
_cell.length_c   1.000
_cell.angle_alpha   90.00
_cell.angle_beta   90.00
_cell.angle_gamma   90.00
#
_symmetry.space_group_name_H-M   'P 1'
#
loop_
_entity.id
_entity.type
_entity.pdbx_description
1 polymer ?
#
loop_
_entity_poly.entity_id
_entity_poly.type
_entity_poly.pdbx_seq_one_letter_code
_entity_poly.pdbx_strand_id
1 'polypeptide(L)'
;MTARGRCSSVDNEFYVITELLQSDLHKIIVSPQHLSADHIKVFLYQILRGLKYLHSARILHRDIKPGNLLVNSNCVLKICDFGLARVEEPDQSKHMTQEVVTQYYRAPEILMGARHYSAAVDVWSVGCIFGELLGRRILFQAQSPVQQVVLTCHPVKRVLQVLKLVRSVHEFWTALVQQLELITELLGTPSLEDMRYACDGARTHMLRRAPKPPSLTALYTLSSQATHEAVHLLCQMLVFDPDKRITVVDALAHPYLDEGRLRYHSCMCKCCYTTTGGMRQYTADFEPVAPHSFDDLWEKKLTSVQQVKEEMHKFIAEQLNTSRVPLCINPQSAAFKSFAR
;
A
#
# COMPACT_ATOMS: atom_id res chain seq x y z
N MET A 1 2.84 31.70 -43.16
CA MET A 1 3.99 32.16 -42.36
C MET A 1 4.42 31.01 -41.47
N THR A 2 5.59 30.46 -41.79
CA THR A 2 6.33 29.47 -41.02
C THR A 2 6.65 29.98 -39.62
N ALA A 3 6.07 29.37 -38.58
CA ALA A 3 6.57 29.49 -37.23
C ALA A 3 7.56 28.35 -36.96
N ARG A 4 8.82 28.59 -37.33
CA ARG A 4 9.97 27.86 -36.77
C ARG A 4 10.09 28.30 -35.31
N GLY A 5 9.50 27.55 -34.39
CA GLY A 5 9.73 27.67 -32.94
C GLY A 5 10.71 26.60 -32.50
N ARG A 6 11.88 27.01 -32.01
CA ARG A 6 12.88 26.13 -31.41
C ARG A 6 12.22 25.33 -30.28
N CYS A 7 12.50 24.03 -30.21
CA CYS A 7 12.32 23.24 -29.01
C CYS A 7 13.27 23.80 -27.95
N SER A 8 12.83 24.81 -27.20
CA SER A 8 13.51 25.26 -26.00
C SER A 8 13.33 24.17 -24.95
N SER A 9 14.43 23.52 -24.61
CA SER A 9 14.60 22.81 -23.35
C SER A 9 13.98 23.59 -22.19
N VAL A 10 13.16 22.90 -21.38
CA VAL A 10 12.68 23.20 -20.00
C VAL A 10 11.14 23.14 -19.94
N ASP A 11 10.59 21.92 -19.95
CA ASP A 11 9.38 21.63 -19.19
C ASP A 11 9.77 20.56 -18.16
N ASN A 12 9.89 20.96 -16.89
CA ASN A 12 10.30 20.08 -15.78
C ASN A 12 9.09 19.48 -15.04
N GLU A 13 7.88 19.66 -15.56
CA GLU A 13 6.65 19.29 -14.88
C GLU A 13 5.78 18.41 -15.77
N PHE A 14 5.28 17.31 -15.20
CA PHE A 14 4.31 16.44 -15.84
C PHE A 14 2.96 16.59 -15.15
N TYR A 15 1.91 16.74 -15.94
CA TYR A 15 0.54 16.84 -15.45
C TYR A 15 -0.19 15.54 -15.77
N VAL A 16 -0.65 14.86 -14.73
CA VAL A 16 -1.44 13.63 -14.85
C VAL A 16 -2.89 13.96 -14.50
N ILE A 17 -3.80 13.81 -15.46
CA ILE A 17 -5.22 14.04 -15.27
C ILE A 17 -5.89 12.70 -14.95
N THR A 18 -6.55 12.62 -13.80
CA THR A 18 -7.26 11.42 -13.33
C THR A 18 -8.69 11.77 -12.91
N GLU A 19 -9.46 10.75 -12.55
CA GLU A 19 -10.74 10.99 -11.87
C GLU A 19 -10.51 11.61 -10.49
N LEU A 20 -11.36 12.56 -10.10
CA LEU A 20 -11.29 13.19 -8.79
C LEU A 20 -11.89 12.26 -7.72
N LEU A 21 -11.07 11.91 -6.73
CA LEU A 21 -11.52 11.32 -5.46
C LEU A 21 -11.28 12.37 -4.38
N GLN A 22 -12.36 12.82 -3.73
CA GLN A 22 -12.36 14.03 -2.89
C GLN A 22 -11.56 13.89 -1.59
N SER A 23 -11.32 12.66 -1.14
CA SER A 23 -10.65 12.38 0.12
C SER A 23 -9.78 11.14 0.02
N ASP A 24 -9.11 10.83 1.11
CA ASP A 24 -8.43 9.57 1.38
C ASP A 24 -9.05 8.91 2.62
N LEU A 25 -8.78 7.62 2.79
CA LEU A 25 -9.36 6.82 3.87
C LEU A 25 -8.84 7.29 5.24
N HIS A 26 -7.62 7.83 5.33
CA HIS A 26 -7.09 8.40 6.57
C HIS A 26 -8.01 9.51 7.10
N LYS A 27 -8.34 10.48 6.24
CA LYS A 27 -9.27 11.57 6.59
C LYS A 27 -10.64 11.06 7.00
N ILE A 28 -11.16 10.01 6.34
CA ILE A 28 -12.45 9.41 6.74
C ILE A 28 -12.38 8.82 8.14
N ILE A 29 -11.35 8.01 8.44
CA ILE A 29 -11.16 7.33 9.73
C ILE A 29 -11.08 8.34 10.88
N VAL A 30 -10.29 9.41 10.74
CA VAL A 30 -10.09 10.40 11.81
C VAL A 30 -11.20 11.45 11.89
N SER A 31 -12.07 11.55 10.88
CA SER A 31 -13.20 12.48 10.90
C SER A 31 -14.25 12.12 11.96
N PRO A 32 -15.10 13.07 12.38
CA PRO A 32 -16.26 12.77 13.22
C PRO A 32 -17.40 12.05 12.47
N GLN A 33 -17.28 11.82 11.15
CA GLN A 33 -18.33 11.17 10.37
C GLN A 33 -18.52 9.72 10.84
N HIS A 34 -19.78 9.30 11.02
CA HIS A 34 -20.09 7.95 11.45
C HIS A 34 -19.66 6.93 10.39
N LEU A 35 -18.86 5.94 10.81
CA LEU A 35 -18.42 4.83 9.97
C LEU A 35 -19.15 3.57 10.44
N SER A 36 -20.14 3.13 9.66
CA SER A 36 -20.95 1.94 9.95
C SER A 36 -20.21 0.66 9.55
N ALA A 37 -20.69 -0.49 10.04
CA ALA A 37 -20.14 -1.80 9.67
C ALA A 37 -20.20 -2.05 8.16
N ASP A 38 -21.25 -1.57 7.49
CA ASP A 38 -21.36 -1.62 6.02
C ASP A 38 -20.23 -0.88 5.32
N HIS A 39 -19.88 0.34 5.80
CA HIS A 39 -18.77 1.09 5.24
C HIS A 39 -17.44 0.33 5.41
N ILE A 40 -17.19 -0.25 6.59
CA ILE A 40 -15.97 -1.05 6.85
C ILE A 40 -15.89 -2.23 5.88
N LYS A 41 -16.97 -3.03 5.77
CA LYS A 41 -17.01 -4.21 4.88
C LYS A 41 -16.77 -3.83 3.43
N VAL A 42 -17.39 -2.75 2.95
CA VAL A 42 -17.24 -2.28 1.56
C VAL A 42 -15.85 -1.70 1.29
N PHE A 43 -15.25 -0.96 2.22
CA PHE A 43 -13.88 -0.49 2.06
C PHE A 43 -12.89 -1.65 2.07
N LEU A 44 -12.99 -2.56 3.04
CA LEU A 44 -12.13 -3.74 3.12
C LEU A 44 -12.23 -4.62 1.86
N TYR A 45 -13.45 -4.87 1.39
CA TYR A 45 -13.69 -5.60 0.15
C TYR A 45 -13.01 -4.93 -1.06
N GLN A 46 -13.17 -3.61 -1.23
CA GLN A 46 -12.56 -2.89 -2.35
C GLN A 46 -11.03 -2.90 -2.30
N ILE A 47 -10.42 -2.78 -1.11
CA ILE A 47 -8.97 -2.85 -0.93
C ILE A 47 -8.45 -4.23 -1.35
N LEU A 48 -9.04 -5.30 -0.81
CA LEU A 48 -8.64 -6.68 -1.12
C LEU A 48 -8.89 -7.01 -2.59
N ARG A 49 -10.01 -6.58 -3.17
CA ARG A 49 -10.30 -6.75 -4.60
C ARG A 49 -9.24 -6.07 -5.48
N GLY A 50 -8.80 -4.87 -5.11
CA GLY A 50 -7.71 -4.17 -5.78
C GLY A 50 -6.38 -4.90 -5.66
N LEU A 51 -6.05 -5.38 -4.46
CA LEU A 51 -4.82 -6.15 -4.23
C LEU A 51 -4.81 -7.48 -4.97
N LYS A 52 -5.94 -8.20 -5.07
CA LYS A 52 -6.03 -9.45 -5.85
C LYS A 52 -5.60 -9.20 -7.29
N TYR A 53 -6.09 -8.11 -7.89
CA TYR A 53 -5.70 -7.71 -9.23
C TYR A 53 -4.20 -7.40 -9.32
N LEU A 54 -3.65 -6.59 -8.41
CA LEU A 54 -2.22 -6.26 -8.40
C LEU A 54 -1.32 -7.47 -8.19
N HIS A 55 -1.64 -8.33 -7.21
CA HIS A 55 -0.88 -9.53 -6.88
C HIS A 55 -0.90 -10.54 -8.02
N SER A 56 -2.02 -10.69 -8.73
CA SER A 56 -2.07 -11.51 -9.95
C SER A 56 -1.23 -10.95 -11.10
N ALA A 57 -0.97 -9.63 -11.11
CA ALA A 57 0.00 -9.00 -12.01
C ALA A 57 1.45 -9.09 -11.49
N ARG A 58 1.70 -9.77 -10.36
CA ARG A 58 2.97 -9.83 -9.64
C ARG A 58 3.47 -8.48 -9.10
N ILE A 59 2.56 -7.51 -8.91
CA ILE A 59 2.88 -6.20 -8.35
C ILE A 59 2.68 -6.24 -6.83
N LEU A 60 3.73 -5.95 -6.07
CA LEU A 60 3.69 -5.69 -4.64
C LEU A 60 3.57 -4.18 -4.44
N HIS A 61 2.56 -3.70 -3.70
CA HIS A 61 2.41 -2.25 -3.48
C HIS A 61 3.38 -1.72 -2.43
N ARG A 62 3.59 -2.46 -1.34
CA ARG A 62 4.57 -2.19 -0.26
C ARG A 62 4.35 -0.90 0.56
N ASP A 63 3.28 -0.16 0.28
CA ASP A 63 2.93 1.09 0.96
C ASP A 63 1.41 1.26 1.06
N ILE A 64 0.71 0.16 1.30
CA ILE A 64 -0.72 0.17 1.58
C ILE A 64 -0.93 0.83 2.95
N LYS A 65 -1.57 1.99 2.94
CA LYS A 65 -1.92 2.77 4.13
C LYS A 65 -3.14 3.65 3.84
N PRO A 66 -3.89 4.11 4.84
CA PRO A 66 -5.12 4.87 4.62
C PRO A 66 -4.94 6.14 3.77
N GLY A 67 -3.76 6.79 3.81
CA GLY A 67 -3.44 7.94 2.97
C GLY A 67 -3.27 7.63 1.47
N ASN A 68 -2.98 6.38 1.13
CA ASN A 68 -2.83 5.89 -0.26
C ASN A 68 -4.10 5.18 -0.78
N LEU A 69 -5.20 5.28 -0.03
CA LEU A 69 -6.50 4.73 -0.38
C LEU A 69 -7.48 5.90 -0.58
N LEU A 70 -7.59 6.34 -1.83
CA LEU A 70 -8.44 7.48 -2.20
C LEU A 70 -9.91 7.06 -2.20
N VAL A 71 -10.79 7.96 -1.77
CA VAL A 71 -12.22 7.72 -1.61
C VAL A 71 -13.06 8.91 -2.08
N ASN A 72 -14.26 8.62 -2.58
CA ASN A 72 -15.27 9.64 -2.90
C ASN A 72 -16.53 9.54 -2.05
N SER A 73 -17.45 10.50 -2.24
CA SER A 73 -18.75 10.56 -1.55
C SER A 73 -19.64 9.33 -1.80
N ASN A 74 -19.39 8.59 -2.88
CA ASN A 74 -20.11 7.37 -3.21
C ASN A 74 -19.43 6.12 -2.61
N CYS A 75 -18.49 6.29 -1.68
CA CYS A 75 -17.69 5.22 -1.05
C CYS A 75 -16.89 4.37 -2.04
N VAL A 76 -16.66 4.85 -3.27
CA VAL A 76 -15.74 4.19 -4.20
C VAL A 76 -14.33 4.45 -3.72
N LEU A 77 -13.56 3.37 -3.56
CA LEU A 77 -12.18 3.39 -3.10
C LEU A 77 -11.24 3.00 -4.24
N LYS A 78 -10.11 3.69 -4.34
CA LYS A 78 -9.02 3.35 -5.26
C LYS A 78 -7.67 3.40 -4.58
N ILE A 79 -6.84 2.40 -4.86
CA ILE A 79 -5.45 2.35 -4.44
C ILE A 79 -4.64 3.31 -5.32
N CYS A 80 -3.81 4.16 -4.71
CA CYS A 80 -2.91 5.08 -5.41
C CYS A 80 -1.49 5.02 -4.83
N ASP A 81 -0.59 5.82 -5.42
CA ASP A 81 0.81 5.94 -5.01
C ASP A 81 1.64 4.63 -5.14
N PHE A 82 1.90 4.29 -6.40
CA PHE A 82 2.75 3.15 -6.77
C PHE A 82 4.25 3.51 -6.76
N GLY A 83 4.66 4.63 -6.15
CA GLY A 83 6.06 5.07 -6.15
C GLY A 83 7.02 4.08 -5.47
N LEU A 84 6.49 3.31 -4.52
CA LEU A 84 7.21 2.23 -3.84
C LEU A 84 6.75 0.85 -4.33
N ALA A 85 5.96 0.72 -5.40
CA ALA A 85 5.56 -0.58 -5.91
C ALA A 85 6.74 -1.27 -6.60
N ARG A 86 6.79 -2.60 -6.54
CA ARG A 86 7.80 -3.43 -7.24
C ARG A 86 7.16 -4.70 -7.77
N VAL A 87 7.73 -5.24 -8.84
CA VAL A 87 7.43 -6.61 -9.25
C VAL A 87 8.07 -7.57 -8.27
N GLU A 88 7.32 -8.61 -7.90
CA GLU A 88 7.81 -9.69 -7.06
C GLU A 88 9.00 -10.40 -7.73
N GLU A 89 10.14 -10.43 -7.05
CA GLU A 89 11.35 -11.08 -7.56
C GLU A 89 11.26 -12.61 -7.35
N PRO A 90 11.18 -13.42 -8.41
CA PRO A 90 11.11 -14.87 -8.28
C PRO A 90 12.40 -15.50 -7.74
N ASP A 91 13.56 -14.86 -7.96
CA ASP A 91 14.85 -15.35 -7.50
C ASP A 91 15.10 -14.98 -6.03
N GLN A 92 14.95 -15.95 -5.13
CA GLN A 92 15.17 -15.77 -3.69
C GLN A 92 16.60 -15.35 -3.32
N SER A 93 17.59 -15.55 -4.21
CA SER A 93 18.96 -15.12 -3.97
C SER A 93 19.15 -13.60 -4.10
N LYS A 94 18.23 -12.92 -4.80
CA LYS A 94 18.29 -11.47 -4.98
C LYS A 94 17.59 -10.75 -3.84
N HIS A 95 18.23 -9.67 -3.38
CA HIS A 95 17.69 -8.85 -2.31
C HIS A 95 16.69 -7.84 -2.86
N MET A 96 15.56 -7.72 -2.18
CA MET A 96 14.56 -6.69 -2.44
C MET A 96 14.82 -5.46 -1.56
N THR A 97 14.86 -4.27 -2.17
CA THR A 97 15.21 -3.02 -1.49
C THR A 97 14.20 -2.67 -0.39
N GLN A 98 14.70 -2.34 0.80
CA GLN A 98 13.89 -1.82 1.89
C GLN A 98 13.91 -0.28 1.87
N GLU A 99 12.82 0.33 1.43
CA GLU A 99 12.66 1.78 1.45
C GLU A 99 12.16 2.24 2.83
N VAL A 100 12.63 3.38 3.33
CA VAL A 100 12.34 3.87 4.69
C VAL A 100 11.30 4.98 4.64
N VAL A 101 10.10 4.68 5.13
CA VAL A 101 8.85 5.48 5.11
C VAL A 101 8.04 5.10 6.37
N THR A 102 6.83 5.66 6.55
CA THR A 102 5.88 5.35 7.61
C THR A 102 5.83 3.85 7.96
N GLN A 103 6.05 3.52 9.23
CA GLN A 103 6.23 2.14 9.69
C GLN A 103 4.96 1.47 10.24
N TYR A 104 3.90 2.23 10.51
CA TYR A 104 2.72 1.73 11.25
C TYR A 104 2.00 0.56 10.54
N TYR A 105 2.12 0.48 9.22
CA TYR A 105 1.48 -0.53 8.37
C TYR A 105 2.49 -1.54 7.81
N ARG A 106 3.76 -1.50 8.23
CA ARG A 106 4.80 -2.40 7.72
C ARG A 106 4.71 -3.77 8.39
N ALA A 107 4.88 -4.80 7.57
CA ALA A 107 4.87 -6.18 8.02
C ALA A 107 6.08 -6.52 8.90
N PRO A 108 5.94 -7.46 9.87
CA PRO A 108 7.00 -7.82 10.81
C PRO A 108 8.28 -8.29 10.10
N GLU A 109 8.16 -9.03 9.01
CA GLU A 109 9.29 -9.50 8.21
C GLU A 109 10.11 -8.33 7.62
N ILE A 110 9.46 -7.26 7.20
CA ILE A 110 10.14 -6.05 6.73
C ILE A 110 10.85 -5.35 7.89
N LEU A 111 10.17 -5.19 9.03
CA LEU A 111 10.72 -4.59 10.24
C LEU A 111 11.92 -5.39 10.80
N MET A 112 11.90 -6.71 10.63
CA MET A 112 12.96 -7.63 11.05
C MET A 112 14.07 -7.82 10.01
N GLY A 113 14.08 -7.05 8.91
CA GLY A 113 15.19 -7.05 7.96
C GLY A 113 15.16 -8.19 6.94
N ALA A 114 14.00 -8.76 6.63
CA ALA A 114 13.87 -9.78 5.58
C ALA A 114 14.35 -9.24 4.23
N ARG A 115 15.20 -10.03 3.57
CA ARG A 115 15.81 -9.70 2.27
C ARG A 115 14.91 -10.05 1.09
N HIS A 116 13.94 -10.91 1.31
CA HIS A 116 12.95 -11.35 0.35
C HIS A 116 11.58 -11.37 1.04
N TYR A 117 10.55 -10.95 0.31
CA TYR A 117 9.19 -10.81 0.83
C TYR A 117 8.19 -10.89 -0.32
N SER A 118 6.97 -11.32 -0.01
CA SER A 118 5.91 -11.62 -0.97
C SER A 118 4.72 -10.65 -0.85
N ALA A 119 3.65 -10.93 -1.61
CA ALA A 119 2.34 -10.29 -1.48
C ALA A 119 1.77 -10.24 -0.05
N ALA A 120 2.24 -11.11 0.85
CA ALA A 120 1.84 -11.14 2.25
C ALA A 120 2.08 -9.80 2.97
N VAL A 121 3.06 -9.00 2.55
CA VAL A 121 3.34 -7.69 3.18
C VAL A 121 2.17 -6.72 3.04
N ASP A 122 1.49 -6.74 1.88
CA ASP A 122 0.32 -5.89 1.64
C ASP A 122 -0.88 -6.37 2.46
N VAL A 123 -1.02 -7.69 2.66
CA VAL A 123 -2.10 -8.26 3.50
C VAL A 123 -1.93 -7.84 4.96
N TRP A 124 -0.70 -7.82 5.47
CA TRP A 124 -0.44 -7.29 6.81
C TRP A 124 -0.90 -5.83 6.93
N SER A 125 -0.53 -4.99 5.95
CA SER A 125 -0.95 -3.60 5.92
C SER A 125 -2.48 -3.47 5.91
N VAL A 126 -3.18 -4.32 5.16
CA VAL A 126 -4.66 -4.38 5.19
C VAL A 126 -5.18 -4.77 6.58
N GLY A 127 -4.55 -5.72 7.26
CA GLY A 127 -4.88 -6.06 8.65
C GLY A 127 -4.77 -4.85 9.59
N CYS A 128 -3.68 -4.08 9.52
CA CYS A 128 -3.55 -2.84 10.28
C CYS A 128 -4.68 -1.83 9.97
N ILE A 129 -4.99 -1.64 8.69
CA ILE A 129 -6.07 -0.74 8.24
C ILE A 129 -7.43 -1.24 8.71
N PHE A 130 -7.66 -2.55 8.71
CA PHE A 130 -8.91 -3.13 9.16
C PHE A 130 -9.11 -2.93 10.67
N GLY A 131 -8.07 -3.14 11.48
CA GLY A 131 -8.08 -2.79 12.91
C GLY A 131 -8.34 -1.29 13.13
N GLU A 132 -7.75 -0.44 12.30
CA GLU A 132 -7.96 1.01 12.37
C GLU A 132 -9.37 1.44 11.92
N LEU A 133 -9.98 0.78 10.93
CA LEU A 133 -11.38 1.00 10.56
C LEU A 133 -12.32 0.63 11.71
N LEU A 134 -12.04 -0.47 12.41
CA LEU A 134 -12.84 -0.93 13.55
C LEU A 134 -12.68 -0.01 14.78
N GLY A 135 -11.46 0.43 15.08
CA GLY A 135 -11.14 1.18 16.29
C GLY A 135 -11.03 2.71 16.13
N ARG A 136 -11.06 3.22 14.90
CA ARG A 136 -10.82 4.63 14.50
C ARG A 136 -9.51 5.23 15.00
N ARG A 137 -8.52 4.37 15.28
CA ARG A 137 -7.19 4.73 15.73
C ARG A 137 -6.19 3.79 15.10
N ILE A 138 -5.00 4.29 14.77
CA ILE A 138 -3.91 3.49 14.22
C ILE A 138 -3.65 2.32 15.17
N LEU A 139 -3.67 1.10 14.64
CA LEU A 139 -3.59 -0.12 15.45
C LEU A 139 -2.23 -0.24 16.17
N PHE A 140 -1.13 0.04 15.45
CA PHE A 140 0.23 -0.01 15.98
C PHE A 140 0.93 1.34 15.78
N GLN A 141 0.61 2.31 16.64
CA GLN A 141 1.14 3.68 16.56
C GLN A 141 2.39 3.86 17.43
N ALA A 142 3.58 3.64 16.86
CA ALA A 142 4.83 3.99 17.54
C ALA A 142 4.92 5.51 17.77
N GLN A 143 5.44 5.93 18.94
CA GLN A 143 5.49 7.35 19.34
C GLN A 143 6.44 8.20 18.48
N SER A 144 7.40 7.58 17.81
CA SER A 144 8.38 8.26 16.94
C SER A 144 8.28 7.72 15.52
N PRO A 145 7.53 8.37 14.60
CA PRO A 145 7.57 8.03 13.18
C PRO A 145 8.96 8.30 12.63
N VAL A 146 9.51 7.33 11.91
CA VAL A 146 10.76 7.53 11.18
C VAL A 146 10.51 8.58 10.08
N GLN A 147 11.28 9.67 10.09
CA GLN A 147 11.32 10.58 8.94
C GLN A 147 11.99 9.86 7.76
N GLN A 148 11.48 10.07 6.54
CA GLN A 148 11.98 9.40 5.33
C GLN A 148 13.49 9.61 5.16
N VAL A 149 14.28 8.55 5.37
CA VAL A 149 15.73 8.54 5.10
C VAL A 149 15.98 7.58 3.96
N VAL A 150 16.23 8.10 2.76
CA VAL A 150 16.69 7.26 1.65
C VAL A 150 18.12 6.81 1.97
N LEU A 151 18.27 5.59 2.47
CA LEU A 151 19.58 4.95 2.63
C LEU A 151 20.05 4.49 1.24
N THR A 152 20.61 5.40 0.45
CA THR A 152 21.40 4.98 -0.71
C THR A 152 22.71 4.39 -0.19
N CYS A 153 22.96 3.11 -0.47
CA CYS A 153 24.27 2.50 -0.31
C CYS A 153 25.24 3.11 -1.34
N HIS A 154 25.78 4.29 -1.06
CA HIS A 154 26.92 4.84 -1.78
C HIS A 154 28.11 5.02 -0.84
N PRO A 155 29.26 4.39 -1.15
CA PRO A 155 30.49 4.65 -0.41
C PRO A 155 30.99 6.01 -0.89
N VAL A 156 30.96 7.01 -0.01
CA VAL A 156 31.96 8.09 0.17
C VAL A 156 31.25 9.26 0.85
N LYS A 157 31.51 9.44 2.17
CA LYS A 157 31.83 10.73 2.83
C LYS A 157 32.01 10.52 4.35
N ARG A 158 33.10 11.11 4.87
CA ARG A 158 33.76 10.83 6.16
C ARG A 158 33.05 11.40 7.40
N VAL A 159 33.09 10.62 8.49
CA VAL A 159 32.98 10.92 9.95
C VAL A 159 31.82 11.81 10.45
N LEU A 160 31.61 13.02 9.95
CA LEU A 160 30.46 13.87 10.34
C LEU A 160 29.14 13.35 9.76
N GLN A 161 29.20 12.77 8.56
CA GLN A 161 28.08 12.05 7.97
C GLN A 161 27.83 10.74 8.70
N VAL A 162 28.88 10.09 9.24
CA VAL A 162 28.75 8.89 10.07
C VAL A 162 28.06 9.21 11.40
N LEU A 163 28.33 10.33 12.06
CA LEU A 163 27.64 10.69 13.31
C LEU A 163 26.16 11.08 13.11
N LYS A 164 25.84 11.83 12.04
CA LYS A 164 24.44 12.09 11.64
C LYS A 164 23.74 10.80 11.20
N LEU A 165 24.42 9.95 10.43
CA LEU A 165 23.94 8.63 10.04
C LEU A 165 23.75 7.72 11.25
N VAL A 166 24.66 7.71 12.23
CA VAL A 166 24.55 6.90 13.45
C VAL A 166 23.38 7.36 14.31
N ARG A 167 23.16 8.68 14.46
CA ARG A 167 21.98 9.20 15.15
C ARG A 167 20.69 8.85 14.41
N SER A 168 20.63 9.04 13.10
CA SER A 168 19.47 8.66 12.28
C SER A 168 19.25 7.15 12.23
N VAL A 169 20.30 6.34 12.25
CA VAL A 169 20.25 4.87 12.31
C VAL A 169 19.80 4.40 13.69
N HIS A 170 20.21 5.07 14.76
CA HIS A 170 19.75 4.77 16.12
C HIS A 170 18.29 5.16 16.32
N GLU A 171 17.87 6.33 15.84
CA GLU A 171 16.47 6.77 15.86
C GLU A 171 15.61 5.83 15.01
N PHE A 172 16.10 5.42 13.83
CA PHE A 172 15.47 4.41 12.98
C PHE A 172 15.35 3.04 13.68
N TRP A 173 16.43 2.55 14.27
CA TRP A 173 16.42 1.28 15.00
C TRP A 173 15.47 1.32 16.19
N THR A 174 15.48 2.41 16.96
CA THR A 174 14.58 2.62 18.09
C THR A 174 13.12 2.60 17.64
N ALA A 175 12.82 3.27 16.53
CA ALA A 175 11.48 3.30 15.96
C ALA A 175 11.01 1.92 15.47
N LEU A 176 11.88 1.14 14.81
CA LEU A 176 11.60 -0.24 14.40
C LEU A 176 11.33 -1.15 15.60
N VAL A 177 12.18 -1.04 16.64
CA VAL A 177 12.02 -1.82 17.87
C VAL A 177 10.70 -1.49 18.54
N GLN A 178 10.35 -0.20 18.71
CA GLN A 178 9.06 0.21 19.26
C GLN A 178 7.88 -0.35 18.45
N GLN A 179 7.99 -0.35 17.12
CA GLN A 179 6.95 -0.91 16.26
C GLN A 179 6.79 -2.42 16.49
N LEU A 180 7.89 -3.18 16.57
CA LEU A 180 7.86 -4.61 16.89
C LEU A 180 7.32 -4.87 18.30
N GLU A 181 7.63 -4.01 19.27
CA GLU A 181 7.09 -4.12 20.63
C GLU A 181 5.56 -4.06 20.64
N LEU A 182 4.97 -3.05 19.99
CA LEU A 182 3.52 -2.92 19.86
C LEU A 182 2.88 -4.14 19.19
N ILE A 183 3.53 -4.70 18.18
CA ILE A 183 3.06 -5.91 17.51
C ILE A 183 3.09 -7.10 18.48
N THR A 184 4.19 -7.28 19.23
CA THR A 184 4.32 -8.36 20.21
C THR A 184 3.40 -8.23 21.42
N GLU A 185 2.94 -7.02 21.76
CA GLU A 185 1.94 -6.81 22.81
C GLU A 185 0.58 -7.38 22.44
N LEU A 186 0.23 -7.35 21.15
CA LEU A 186 -1.02 -7.93 20.65
C LEU A 186 -0.86 -9.42 20.31
N LEU A 187 0.16 -9.76 19.50
CA LEU A 187 0.32 -11.10 18.92
C LEU A 187 1.11 -12.07 19.79
N GLY A 188 1.71 -11.57 20.88
CA GLY A 188 2.65 -12.34 21.69
C GLY A 188 4.05 -12.41 21.09
N THR A 189 4.95 -13.10 21.77
CA THR A 189 6.33 -13.29 21.28
C THR A 189 6.35 -14.35 20.17
N PRO A 190 6.88 -14.03 18.97
CA PRO A 190 6.96 -14.99 17.88
C PRO A 190 7.94 -16.13 18.18
N SER A 191 7.66 -17.32 17.64
CA SER A 191 8.59 -18.43 17.70
C SER A 191 9.78 -18.24 16.73
N LEU A 192 10.79 -19.11 16.81
CA LEU A 192 11.90 -19.13 15.85
C LEU A 192 11.41 -19.40 14.41
N GLU A 193 10.39 -20.25 14.27
CA GLU A 193 9.78 -20.58 12.99
C GLU A 193 9.11 -19.35 12.38
N ASP A 194 8.38 -18.59 13.20
CA ASP A 194 7.71 -17.37 12.74
C ASP A 194 8.70 -16.25 12.34
N MET A 195 9.94 -16.32 12.85
CA MET A 195 11.04 -15.40 12.53
C MET A 195 12.07 -15.98 11.54
N ARG A 196 11.69 -16.97 10.73
CA ARG A 196 12.63 -17.59 9.77
C ARG A 196 13.27 -16.60 8.79
N TYR A 197 12.53 -15.57 8.37
CA TYR A 197 13.00 -14.54 7.45
C TYR A 197 13.70 -13.36 8.13
N ALA A 198 13.71 -13.32 9.47
CA ALA A 198 14.35 -12.24 10.23
C ALA A 198 15.88 -12.28 10.08
N CYS A 199 16.51 -11.11 10.05
CA CYS A 199 17.95 -11.02 10.13
C CYS A 199 18.44 -11.39 11.55
N ASP A 200 19.72 -11.79 11.67
CA ASP A 200 20.27 -12.27 12.95
C ASP A 200 20.17 -11.23 14.07
N GLY A 201 20.32 -9.94 13.72
CA GLY A 201 20.18 -8.84 14.67
C GLY A 201 18.77 -8.74 15.26
N ALA A 202 17.74 -8.79 14.41
CA ALA A 202 16.34 -8.73 14.83
C ALA A 202 15.94 -9.98 15.62
N ARG A 203 16.33 -11.18 15.15
CA ARG A 203 16.06 -12.46 15.84
C ARG A 203 16.67 -12.48 17.24
N THR A 204 17.95 -12.11 17.35
CA THR A 204 18.64 -12.04 18.65
C THR A 204 17.99 -11.04 19.59
N HIS A 205 17.56 -9.88 19.07
CA HIS A 205 16.87 -8.87 19.87
C HIS A 205 15.53 -9.38 20.41
N MET A 206 14.71 -10.05 19.58
CA MET A 206 13.41 -10.61 20.00
C MET A 206 13.57 -11.71 21.05
N LEU A 207 14.51 -12.63 20.88
CA LEU A 207 14.72 -13.77 21.79
C LEU A 207 15.26 -13.38 23.17
N ARG A 208 15.90 -12.21 23.30
CA ARG A 208 16.37 -11.69 24.60
C ARG A 208 15.23 -11.18 25.48
N ARG A 209 14.03 -10.99 24.93
CA ARG A 209 12.88 -10.46 25.66
C ARG A 209 12.16 -11.59 26.39
N ALA A 210 11.49 -11.24 27.48
CA ALA A 210 10.63 -12.18 28.18
C ALA A 210 9.47 -12.61 27.24
N PRO A 211 9.17 -13.92 27.13
CA PRO A 211 8.04 -14.39 26.35
C PRO A 211 6.73 -13.79 26.85
N LYS A 212 5.91 -13.28 25.92
CA LYS A 212 4.57 -12.76 26.17
C LYS A 212 3.53 -13.62 25.46
N PRO A 213 2.41 -13.98 26.12
CA PRO A 213 1.29 -14.62 25.46
C PRO A 213 0.56 -13.63 24.53
N PRO A 214 -0.17 -14.12 23.51
CA PRO A 214 -1.01 -13.27 22.66
C PRO A 214 -2.18 -12.67 23.46
N SER A 215 -2.56 -11.43 23.12
CA SER A 215 -3.65 -10.66 23.74
C SER A 215 -4.75 -10.33 22.72
N LEU A 216 -5.18 -11.33 21.95
CA LEU A 216 -6.14 -11.15 20.85
C LEU A 216 -7.54 -10.72 21.33
N THR A 217 -7.87 -10.95 22.60
CA THR A 217 -9.13 -10.49 23.20
C THR A 217 -9.26 -8.96 23.17
N ALA A 218 -8.13 -8.23 23.14
CA ALA A 218 -8.11 -6.78 22.97
C ALA A 218 -8.75 -6.31 21.65
N LEU A 219 -8.79 -7.16 20.61
CA LEU A 219 -9.42 -6.81 19.33
C LEU A 219 -10.94 -6.68 19.44
N TYR A 220 -11.58 -7.43 20.33
CA TYR A 220 -13.03 -7.33 20.59
C TYR A 220 -13.41 -6.02 21.28
N THR A 221 -12.44 -5.30 21.87
CA THR A 221 -12.69 -4.01 22.54
C THR A 221 -12.49 -2.81 21.62
N LEU A 222 -12.13 -3.01 20.35
CA LEU A 222 -11.93 -1.94 19.37
C LEU A 222 -13.21 -1.12 19.16
N SER A 223 -14.36 -1.80 18.97
CA SER A 223 -15.69 -1.20 18.91
C SER A 223 -16.77 -2.28 18.90
N SER A 224 -18.05 -1.87 18.94
CA SER A 224 -19.19 -2.77 18.77
C SER A 224 -19.26 -3.44 17.39
N GLN A 225 -18.48 -2.97 16.41
CA GLN A 225 -18.40 -3.56 15.07
C GLN A 225 -17.36 -4.69 14.97
N ALA A 226 -16.55 -4.91 16.01
CA ALA A 226 -15.59 -6.02 16.08
C ALA A 226 -16.29 -7.35 16.39
N THR A 227 -17.10 -7.84 15.44
CA THR A 227 -17.77 -9.15 15.53
C THR A 227 -16.77 -10.30 15.54
N HIS A 228 -17.23 -11.50 15.87
CA HIS A 228 -16.37 -12.69 15.82
C HIS A 228 -15.77 -12.92 14.43
N GLU A 229 -16.55 -12.74 13.36
CA GLU A 229 -16.07 -12.87 11.99
C GLU A 229 -15.07 -11.77 11.62
N ALA A 230 -15.28 -10.54 12.12
CA ALA A 230 -14.37 -9.43 11.90
C ALA A 230 -13.01 -9.71 12.56
N VAL A 231 -13.02 -10.08 13.85
CA VAL A 231 -11.82 -10.39 14.61
C VAL A 231 -11.12 -11.63 14.06
N HIS A 232 -11.88 -12.66 13.64
CA HIS A 232 -11.31 -13.86 13.02
C HIS A 232 -10.52 -13.51 11.75
N LEU A 233 -11.12 -12.77 10.80
CA LEU A 233 -10.43 -12.33 9.59
C LEU A 233 -9.21 -11.45 9.92
N LEU A 234 -9.35 -10.54 10.88
CA LEU A 234 -8.26 -9.67 11.32
C LEU A 234 -7.08 -10.47 11.88
N CYS A 235 -7.33 -11.50 12.71
CA CYS A 235 -6.30 -12.39 13.22
C CYS A 235 -5.61 -13.21 12.12
N GLN A 236 -6.34 -13.58 11.06
CA GLN A 236 -5.75 -14.28 9.91
C GLN A 236 -4.87 -13.37 9.04
N MET A 237 -5.09 -12.06 9.05
CA MET A 237 -4.22 -11.06 8.40
C MET A 237 -3.00 -10.67 9.27
N LEU A 238 -3.18 -10.60 10.59
CA LEU A 238 -2.14 -10.22 11.54
C LEU A 238 -1.36 -11.43 12.06
N VAL A 239 -0.58 -12.05 11.17
CA VAL A 239 0.27 -13.21 11.47
C VAL A 239 1.74 -12.85 11.24
N PHE A 240 2.61 -13.22 12.19
CA PHE A 240 4.06 -12.98 12.09
C PHE A 240 4.69 -13.66 10.90
N ASP A 241 4.47 -14.97 10.76
CA ASP A 241 4.96 -15.74 9.63
C ASP A 241 4.18 -15.38 8.36
N PRO A 242 4.84 -14.78 7.35
CA PRO A 242 4.15 -14.37 6.12
C PRO A 242 3.55 -15.55 5.34
N ASP A 243 4.07 -16.77 5.51
CA ASP A 243 3.56 -17.94 4.77
C ASP A 243 2.33 -18.57 5.45
N LYS A 244 2.09 -18.25 6.73
CA LYS A 244 0.88 -18.64 7.47
C LYS A 244 -0.21 -17.56 7.40
N ARG A 245 0.12 -16.38 6.89
CA ARG A 245 -0.80 -15.26 6.73
C ARG A 245 -1.81 -15.56 5.63
N ILE A 246 -3.07 -15.21 5.85
CA ILE A 246 -4.12 -15.42 4.84
C ILE A 246 -3.75 -14.74 3.52
N THR A 247 -4.06 -15.39 2.40
CA THR A 247 -3.87 -14.76 1.09
C THR A 247 -5.00 -13.76 0.81
N VAL A 248 -4.81 -12.85 -0.14
CA VAL A 248 -5.90 -11.95 -0.56
C VAL A 248 -7.09 -12.74 -1.14
N VAL A 249 -6.83 -13.86 -1.79
CA VAL A 249 -7.87 -14.74 -2.36
C VAL A 249 -8.71 -15.37 -1.24
N ASP A 250 -8.06 -15.94 -0.24
CA ASP A 250 -8.75 -16.57 0.90
C ASP A 250 -9.44 -15.53 1.78
N ALA A 251 -8.83 -14.35 1.95
CA ALA A 251 -9.44 -13.23 2.66
C ALA A 251 -10.71 -12.77 1.94
N LEU A 252 -10.69 -12.66 0.60
CA LEU A 252 -11.87 -12.37 -0.20
C LEU A 252 -12.93 -13.46 -0.07
N ALA A 253 -12.58 -14.73 0.13
CA ALA A 253 -13.53 -15.82 0.35
C ALA A 253 -14.08 -15.89 1.79
N HIS A 254 -13.58 -15.07 2.71
CA HIS A 254 -13.98 -15.10 4.11
C HIS A 254 -15.43 -14.57 4.32
N PRO A 255 -16.29 -15.22 5.13
CA PRO A 255 -17.71 -14.85 5.29
C PRO A 255 -17.96 -13.39 5.70
N TYR A 256 -17.04 -12.79 6.46
CA TYR A 256 -17.12 -11.37 6.85
C TYR A 256 -17.30 -10.41 5.66
N LEU A 257 -16.80 -10.77 4.48
CA LEU A 257 -16.85 -9.93 3.28
C LEU A 257 -18.06 -10.17 2.38
N ASP A 258 -18.92 -11.14 2.67
CA ASP A 258 -20.04 -11.49 1.78
C ASP A 258 -21.01 -10.33 1.57
N GLU A 259 -21.40 -9.65 2.65
CA GLU A 259 -22.26 -8.48 2.57
C GLU A 259 -21.57 -7.29 1.88
N GLY A 260 -20.27 -7.10 2.15
CA GLY A 260 -19.47 -6.05 1.51
C GLY A 260 -19.37 -6.25 -0.01
N ARG A 261 -19.11 -7.49 -0.44
CA ARG A 261 -19.09 -7.92 -1.85
C ARG A 261 -20.44 -7.66 -2.50
N LEU A 262 -21.52 -8.15 -1.89
CA LEU A 262 -22.87 -8.00 -2.43
C LEU A 262 -23.28 -6.54 -2.56
N ARG A 263 -23.02 -5.72 -1.54
CA ARG A 263 -23.34 -4.28 -1.54
C ARG A 263 -22.57 -3.57 -2.65
N TYR A 264 -21.26 -3.82 -2.77
CA TYR A 264 -20.45 -3.24 -3.83
C TYR A 264 -21.01 -3.55 -5.22
N HIS A 265 -21.33 -4.82 -5.49
CA HIS A 265 -21.85 -5.25 -6.80
C HIS A 265 -23.31 -4.88 -7.06
N SER A 266 -24.07 -4.53 -6.03
CA SER A 266 -25.47 -4.14 -6.16
C SER A 266 -25.67 -2.66 -6.50
N CYS A 267 -24.74 -1.77 -6.14
CA CYS A 267 -24.93 -0.33 -6.42
C CYS A 267 -23.68 0.51 -6.69
N MET A 268 -22.46 -0.02 -6.52
CA MET A 268 -21.23 0.80 -6.59
C MET A 268 -20.32 0.45 -7.77
N CYS A 269 -20.28 -0.83 -8.14
CA CYS A 269 -19.37 -1.31 -9.16
C CYS A 269 -19.73 -0.80 -10.57
N LYS A 270 -18.74 -0.77 -11.46
CA LYS A 270 -18.93 -0.51 -12.90
C LYS A 270 -19.14 -1.79 -13.73
N CYS A 271 -18.94 -2.97 -13.15
CA CYS A 271 -19.01 -4.26 -13.85
C CYS A 271 -20.42 -4.89 -13.87
N CYS A 272 -21.33 -4.42 -13.03
CA CYS A 272 -22.73 -4.85 -13.00
C CYS A 272 -23.63 -3.68 -13.40
N TYR A 273 -24.77 -3.97 -14.03
CA TYR A 273 -25.68 -2.94 -14.54
C TYR A 273 -27.14 -3.34 -14.39
N THR A 274 -28.04 -2.37 -14.34
CA THR A 274 -29.49 -2.62 -14.32
C THR A 274 -30.02 -2.51 -15.75
N THR A 275 -30.70 -3.55 -16.21
CA THR A 275 -31.38 -3.56 -17.52
C THR A 275 -32.56 -2.59 -17.55
N THR A 276 -33.06 -2.26 -18.75
CA THR A 276 -34.26 -1.44 -18.92
C THR A 276 -35.50 -2.03 -18.22
N GLY A 277 -35.56 -3.35 -18.03
CA GLY A 277 -36.61 -4.04 -17.28
C GLY A 277 -36.44 -4.01 -15.75
N GLY A 278 -35.47 -3.26 -15.21
CA GLY A 278 -35.24 -3.14 -13.76
C GLY A 278 -34.46 -4.31 -13.13
N MET A 279 -34.12 -5.35 -13.90
CA MET A 279 -33.34 -6.49 -13.42
C MET A 279 -31.84 -6.14 -13.39
N ARG A 280 -31.19 -6.34 -12.24
CA ARG A 280 -29.74 -6.21 -12.06
C ARG A 280 -29.03 -7.41 -12.68
N GLN A 281 -28.11 -7.14 -13.61
CA GLN A 281 -27.22 -8.12 -14.20
C GLN A 281 -25.86 -8.04 -13.50
N TYR A 282 -25.46 -9.16 -12.92
CA TYR A 282 -24.21 -9.30 -12.18
C TYR A 282 -23.11 -9.80 -13.11
N THR A 283 -21.89 -9.32 -12.90
CA THR A 283 -20.72 -9.85 -13.61
C THR A 283 -20.48 -11.32 -13.23
N ALA A 284 -19.93 -12.10 -14.16
CA ALA A 284 -19.57 -13.49 -13.91
C ALA A 284 -18.36 -13.64 -12.97
N ASP A 285 -17.48 -12.63 -12.95
CA ASP A 285 -16.32 -12.60 -12.06
C ASP A 285 -16.31 -11.31 -11.24
N PHE A 286 -16.65 -11.45 -9.95
CA PHE A 286 -16.69 -10.34 -9.02
C PHE A 286 -15.30 -9.76 -8.73
N GLU A 287 -14.24 -10.54 -8.91
CA GLU A 287 -12.90 -10.26 -8.41
C GLU A 287 -11.87 -10.67 -9.46
N PRO A 288 -11.82 -9.95 -10.60
CA PRO A 288 -10.96 -10.31 -11.72
C PRO A 288 -9.49 -10.18 -11.39
N VAL A 289 -8.70 -11.00 -12.07
CA VAL A 289 -7.24 -10.96 -12.09
C VAL A 289 -6.73 -10.13 -13.27
N ALA A 290 -5.49 -9.68 -13.20
CA ALA A 290 -4.82 -9.05 -14.32
C ALA A 290 -4.63 -10.07 -15.46
N PRO A 291 -4.85 -9.68 -16.73
CA PRO A 291 -4.72 -10.59 -17.86
C PRO A 291 -3.27 -11.05 -18.08
N HIS A 292 -2.30 -10.21 -17.68
CA HIS A 292 -0.87 -10.46 -17.84
C HIS A 292 -0.12 -9.96 -16.60
N SER A 293 1.02 -10.56 -16.31
CA SER A 293 1.97 -10.03 -15.32
C SER A 293 2.51 -8.68 -15.80
N PHE A 294 2.86 -7.81 -14.84
CA PHE A 294 3.48 -6.53 -15.13
C PHE A 294 4.94 -6.74 -15.55
N ASP A 295 5.33 -6.16 -16.68
CA ASP A 295 6.71 -6.17 -17.17
C ASP A 295 7.47 -4.98 -16.61
N ASP A 296 8.46 -5.23 -15.74
CA ASP A 296 9.37 -4.23 -15.16
C ASP A 296 10.72 -4.15 -15.91
N LEU A 297 10.93 -4.93 -16.98
CA LEU A 297 12.22 -4.98 -17.68
C LEU A 297 12.58 -3.65 -18.33
N TRP A 298 11.60 -2.79 -18.61
CA TRP A 298 11.84 -1.44 -19.12
C TRP A 298 12.52 -0.56 -18.07
N GLU A 299 12.24 -0.72 -16.77
CA GLU A 299 12.87 0.06 -15.69
C GLU A 299 14.37 -0.19 -15.65
N LYS A 300 14.81 -1.44 -15.89
CA LYS A 300 16.23 -1.82 -15.92
C LYS A 300 17.02 -1.12 -17.02
N LYS A 301 16.35 -0.62 -18.06
CA LYS A 301 16.95 0.12 -19.17
C LYS A 301 17.15 1.61 -18.85
N LEU A 302 16.51 2.11 -17.79
CA LEU A 302 16.57 3.51 -17.38
C LEU A 302 17.72 3.74 -16.40
N THR A 303 18.89 4.09 -16.94
CA THR A 303 20.11 4.34 -16.14
C THR A 303 20.42 5.83 -15.96
N SER A 304 19.69 6.71 -16.65
CA SER A 304 19.86 8.16 -16.56
C SER A 304 18.52 8.90 -16.53
N VAL A 305 18.51 10.07 -15.88
CA VAL A 305 17.34 10.96 -15.85
C VAL A 305 16.90 11.37 -17.26
N GLN A 306 17.84 11.49 -18.20
CA GLN A 306 17.53 11.82 -19.59
C GLN A 306 16.69 10.73 -20.25
N GLN A 307 17.06 9.45 -20.10
CA GLN A 307 16.28 8.33 -20.64
C GLN A 307 14.88 8.26 -20.02
N VAL A 308 14.76 8.52 -18.71
CA VAL A 308 13.45 8.58 -18.04
C VAL A 308 12.57 9.64 -18.69
N LYS A 309 13.11 10.85 -18.91
CA LYS A 309 12.37 11.93 -19.59
C LYS A 309 11.95 11.54 -21.00
N GLU A 310 12.86 10.97 -21.79
CA GLU A 310 12.60 10.56 -23.17
C GLU A 310 11.48 9.50 -23.26
N GLU A 311 11.55 8.45 -22.45
CA GLU A 311 10.52 7.41 -22.41
C GLU A 311 9.17 7.95 -21.89
N MET A 312 9.17 8.83 -20.89
CA MET A 312 7.93 9.49 -20.44
C MET A 312 7.30 10.34 -21.55
N HIS A 313 8.09 11.14 -22.26
CA HIS A 313 7.60 11.94 -23.38
C HIS A 313 7.03 11.06 -24.50
N LYS A 314 7.73 9.98 -24.85
CA LYS A 314 7.28 9.01 -25.84
C LYS A 314 5.96 8.36 -25.43
N PHE A 315 5.86 7.90 -24.18
CA PHE A 315 4.63 7.32 -23.65
C PHE A 315 3.46 8.30 -23.72
N ILE A 316 3.65 9.56 -23.29
CA ILE A 316 2.61 10.58 -23.36
C ILE A 316 2.19 10.82 -24.81
N ALA A 317 3.14 10.96 -25.73
CA ALA A 317 2.86 11.18 -27.16
C ALA A 317 2.07 10.02 -27.79
N GLU A 318 2.36 8.77 -27.41
CA GLU A 318 1.60 7.60 -27.84
C GLU A 318 0.17 7.61 -27.29
N GLN A 319 -0.03 8.02 -26.03
CA GLN A 319 -1.36 8.08 -25.42
C GLN A 319 -2.23 9.21 -26.00
N LEU A 320 -1.63 10.34 -26.44
CA LEU A 320 -2.36 11.43 -27.12
C LEU A 320 -3.07 10.97 -28.40
N ASN A 321 -2.56 9.92 -29.06
CA ASN A 321 -3.15 9.36 -30.28
C ASN A 321 -4.28 8.36 -29.99
N THR A 322 -4.60 8.10 -28.72
CA THR A 322 -5.68 7.19 -28.32
C THR A 322 -6.92 7.98 -27.90
N SER A 323 -8.12 7.42 -28.08
CA SER A 323 -9.41 8.00 -27.68
C SER A 323 -9.69 7.91 -26.15
N ARG A 324 -8.66 7.62 -25.35
CA ARG A 324 -8.72 7.70 -23.88
C ARG A 324 -8.50 9.16 -23.44
N VAL A 325 -8.88 9.51 -22.21
CA VAL A 325 -8.59 10.85 -21.66
C VAL A 325 -7.08 11.08 -21.81
N PRO A 326 -6.66 12.05 -22.64
CA PRO A 326 -5.25 12.20 -22.92
C PRO A 326 -4.53 12.67 -21.64
N LEU A 327 -3.34 12.12 -21.41
CA LEU A 327 -2.38 12.72 -20.48
C LEU A 327 -1.94 14.06 -21.08
N CYS A 328 -2.63 15.13 -20.70
CA CYS A 328 -2.39 16.46 -21.26
C CYS A 328 -1.51 17.29 -20.34
N ILE A 329 -0.48 17.92 -20.92
CA ILE A 329 0.10 19.13 -20.36
C ILE A 329 -0.94 20.24 -20.59
N ASN A 330 -1.40 20.92 -19.53
CA ASN A 330 -2.34 22.03 -19.65
C ASN A 330 -1.58 23.38 -19.65
N PRO A 331 -1.32 23.99 -20.82
CA PRO A 331 -0.57 25.24 -20.91
C PRO A 331 -1.38 26.46 -20.43
N GLN A 332 -2.66 26.28 -20.10
CA GLN A 332 -3.53 27.35 -19.61
C GLN A 332 -3.74 27.31 -18.10
N SER A 333 -3.21 26.27 -17.43
CA SER A 333 -3.23 26.11 -15.97
C SER A 333 -2.65 27.35 -15.28
N ALA A 334 -3.26 27.77 -14.16
CA ALA A 334 -2.73 28.86 -13.33
C ALA A 334 -1.32 28.55 -12.81
N ALA A 335 -1.00 27.28 -12.55
CA ALA A 335 0.34 26.82 -12.18
C ALA A 335 1.34 26.98 -13.33
N PHE A 336 0.93 26.69 -14.57
CA PHE A 336 1.76 26.91 -15.77
C PHE A 336 2.03 28.41 -16.01
N LYS A 337 1.02 29.27 -15.80
CA LYS A 337 1.14 30.72 -15.95
C LYS A 337 1.99 31.39 -14.87
N SER A 338 2.06 30.83 -13.65
CA SER A 338 2.94 31.36 -12.60
C SER A 338 4.41 30.96 -12.80
N PHE A 339 4.67 29.90 -13.57
CA PHE A 339 6.01 29.41 -13.88
C PHE A 339 6.68 30.19 -15.04
N ALA A 340 5.88 30.79 -15.92
CA ALA A 340 6.34 31.52 -17.11
C ALA A 340 6.59 33.03 -16.90
N ARG A 341 6.73 33.50 -15.66
CA ARG A 341 7.12 34.88 -15.35
C ARG A 341 8.51 34.95 -14.74
#